data_AF-A0A926EDY1-F1
#
_entry.id   AF-A0A926EDY1-F1
#
_cell.length_a   1.000
_cell.length_b   1.000
_cell.length_c   1.000
_cell.angle_alpha   90.00
_cell.angle_beta   90.00
_cell.angle_gamma   90.00
#
_symmetry.space_group_name_H-M   'P 1'
#
loop_
_entity.id
_entity.type
_entity.pdbx_description
1 polymer ?
#
loop_
_entity_poly.entity_id
_entity_poly.type
_entity_poly.pdbx_seq_one_letter_code
_entity_poly.pdbx_strand_id
1 'polypeptide(L)'
;MEPSEGSYDALVDNKPDTFFHSAWSVSIPVPHYLIVDTGKVRQITGIRFLHRNSTMRTADIADYRLEGSVDGNTWFLIKEGNLPREDNPAIWREISVEKAAQSARYVKLTVLKNQSGGPFFVLAELRVLTEEVKPAENVGADCVDDRRARLYWQDPVMIGVAGEAVKYHVMQGDTVIGTLMRAPGGLYEYILKGLAPDKEYTYAIVAEDEDGRLSAPVEVSFKTPSRTVTNPPVIGGGSSAHSSSALSALTGSAGKENPRTGGATPAASLPLLLAASLALVALVKKHR
;
A
#
# COMPACT_ATOMS: atom_id res chain seq x y z
N MET A 1 25.59 7.60 20.23
CA MET A 1 26.05 6.56 19.30
C MET A 1 27.51 6.30 19.57
N GLU A 2 27.93 5.05 19.52
CA GLU A 2 29.34 4.67 19.63
C GLU A 2 30.15 5.23 18.44
N PRO A 3 31.31 5.89 18.65
CA PRO A 3 32.05 6.51 17.55
C PRO A 3 32.69 5.52 16.57
N SER A 4 33.13 4.36 17.04
CA SER A 4 33.93 3.40 16.26
C SER A 4 33.16 2.19 15.73
N GLU A 5 31.93 1.98 16.18
CA GLU A 5 31.10 0.87 15.73
C GLU A 5 29.61 1.20 15.78
N GLY A 6 28.85 0.45 15.00
CA GLY A 6 27.39 0.45 15.03
C GLY A 6 26.69 1.75 14.64
N SER A 7 26.70 2.04 13.33
CA SER A 7 26.00 3.18 12.70
C SER A 7 24.47 3.05 12.78
N TYR A 8 23.77 4.18 12.64
CA TYR A 8 22.31 4.22 12.47
C TYR A 8 21.84 3.51 11.20
N ASP A 9 22.65 3.47 10.13
CA ASP A 9 22.26 2.85 8.86
C ASP A 9 21.96 1.36 9.01
N ALA A 10 22.62 0.69 9.96
CA ALA A 10 22.40 -0.72 10.25
C ALA A 10 20.95 -0.99 10.68
N LEU A 11 20.29 -0.06 11.37
CA LEU A 11 18.91 -0.24 11.85
C LEU A 11 17.88 -0.45 10.73
N VAL A 12 18.24 -0.16 9.48
CA VAL A 12 17.31 -0.14 8.33
C VAL A 12 17.87 -0.79 7.05
N ASP A 13 19.01 -1.47 7.11
CA ASP A 13 19.70 -1.98 5.91
C ASP A 13 19.23 -3.39 5.46
N ASN A 14 18.35 -4.03 6.23
CA ASN A 14 17.85 -5.40 6.05
C ASN A 14 18.95 -6.47 6.17
N LYS A 15 20.00 -6.23 6.95
CA LYS A 15 21.09 -7.17 7.22
C LYS A 15 21.14 -7.49 8.71
N PRO A 16 20.73 -8.70 9.14
CA PRO A 16 20.69 -9.06 10.56
C PRO A 16 22.06 -9.11 11.25
N ASP A 17 23.15 -9.11 10.46
CA ASP A 17 24.53 -9.20 10.94
C ASP A 17 25.19 -7.81 11.09
N THR A 18 24.56 -6.73 10.62
CA THR A 18 24.96 -5.36 10.97
C THR A 18 24.17 -4.92 12.21
N PHE A 19 24.67 -3.93 12.95
CA PHE A 19 23.98 -3.44 14.13
C PHE A 19 24.30 -1.99 14.41
N PHE A 20 23.37 -1.31 15.08
CA PHE A 20 23.61 -0.05 15.79
C PHE A 20 24.08 -0.35 17.22
N HIS A 21 25.01 0.46 17.72
CA HIS A 21 25.41 0.45 19.12
C HIS A 21 25.25 1.86 19.72
N SER A 22 24.50 1.98 20.81
CA SER A 22 24.58 3.20 21.62
C SER A 22 25.99 3.36 22.18
N ALA A 23 26.37 4.54 22.65
CA ALA A 23 27.73 4.68 23.17
C ALA A 23 27.96 3.73 24.35
N TRP A 24 29.05 2.96 24.32
CA TRP A 24 29.46 2.03 25.37
C TRP A 24 30.91 2.24 25.78
N SER A 25 31.77 2.76 24.90
CA SER A 25 33.14 3.15 25.23
C SER A 25 33.20 4.40 26.09
N VAL A 26 32.12 5.18 26.09
CA VAL A 26 31.89 6.32 26.98
C VAL A 26 30.59 6.09 27.76
N SER A 27 30.65 6.27 29.09
CA SER A 27 29.49 6.07 29.94
C SER A 27 28.50 7.22 29.76
N ILE A 28 27.39 6.93 29.09
CA ILE A 28 26.25 7.84 28.96
C ILE A 28 25.09 7.21 29.72
N PRO A 29 24.57 7.84 30.79
CA PRO A 29 23.46 7.30 31.56
C PRO A 29 22.21 7.02 30.71
N VAL A 30 21.46 5.98 31.08
CA VAL A 30 20.09 5.77 30.56
C VAL A 30 19.15 6.90 31.00
N PRO A 31 18.07 7.17 30.25
CA PRO A 31 17.61 6.43 29.07
C PRO A 31 18.31 6.83 27.77
N HIS A 32 18.42 5.87 26.86
CA HIS A 32 18.77 6.13 25.45
C HIS A 32 17.52 6.07 24.59
N TYR A 33 17.51 6.73 23.43
CA TYR A 33 16.37 6.65 22.53
C TYR A 33 16.74 6.67 21.05
N LEU A 34 15.86 6.10 20.24
CA LEU A 34 15.83 6.20 18.78
C LEU A 34 14.52 6.82 18.35
N ILE A 35 14.56 7.78 17.43
CA ILE A 35 13.36 8.36 16.82
C ILE A 35 13.32 7.96 15.36
N VAL A 36 12.18 7.40 14.96
CA VAL A 36 11.86 7.02 13.58
C VAL A 36 10.84 8.03 13.03
N ASP A 37 11.19 8.78 11.98
CA ASP A 37 10.24 9.62 11.23
C ASP A 37 9.57 8.78 10.14
N THR A 38 8.25 8.62 10.22
CA THR A 38 7.47 7.86 9.25
C THR A 38 7.04 8.68 8.01
N GLY A 39 7.52 9.92 7.90
CA GLY A 39 7.33 10.84 6.77
C GLY A 39 5.99 11.58 6.77
N LYS A 40 4.92 10.92 7.23
CA LYS A 40 3.57 11.47 7.40
C LYS A 40 2.94 10.91 8.69
N VAL A 41 1.84 11.49 9.15
CA VAL A 41 1.09 10.91 10.28
C VAL A 41 0.49 9.58 9.85
N ARG A 42 0.72 8.52 10.64
CA ARG A 42 0.23 7.15 10.39
C ARG A 42 -0.36 6.56 11.66
N GLN A 43 -1.28 5.61 11.52
CA GLN A 43 -1.73 4.80 12.65
C GLN A 43 -0.63 3.82 13.03
N ILE A 44 -0.09 3.96 14.24
CA ILE A 44 0.98 3.10 14.74
C ILE A 44 0.38 1.87 15.40
N THR A 45 0.74 0.69 14.90
CA THR A 45 0.32 -0.60 15.48
C THR A 45 1.41 -1.28 16.28
N GLY A 46 2.62 -0.74 16.25
CA GLY A 46 3.72 -1.24 17.05
C GLY A 46 5.08 -0.93 16.45
N ILE A 47 6.07 -1.68 16.93
CA ILE A 47 7.39 -1.75 16.31
C ILE A 47 7.79 -3.22 16.20
N ARG A 48 8.63 -3.52 15.21
CA ARG A 48 9.39 -4.77 15.18
C ARG A 48 10.87 -4.49 15.10
N PHE A 49 11.68 -5.35 15.68
CA PHE A 49 13.13 -5.16 15.75
C PHE A 49 13.86 -6.50 15.78
N LEU A 50 15.14 -6.45 15.43
CA LEU A 50 16.09 -7.53 15.67
C LEU A 50 17.13 -7.04 16.66
N HIS A 51 17.46 -7.88 17.64
CA HIS A 51 18.70 -7.70 18.39
C HIS A 51 19.90 -8.05 17.50
N ARG A 52 21.11 -7.65 17.91
CA ARG A 52 22.33 -8.08 17.20
C ARG A 52 22.39 -9.61 17.20
N ASN A 53 22.63 -10.18 16.02
CA ASN A 53 22.82 -11.61 15.83
C ASN A 53 24.14 -12.10 16.47
N SER A 54 24.16 -12.22 17.80
CA SER A 54 25.34 -12.58 18.58
C SER A 54 24.94 -13.33 19.85
N THR A 55 25.80 -14.24 20.31
CA THR A 55 25.65 -14.90 21.62
C THR A 55 25.86 -13.92 22.80
N MET A 56 26.47 -12.75 22.56
CA MET A 56 26.62 -11.68 23.56
C MET A 56 25.36 -10.80 23.62
N ARG A 57 24.46 -11.16 24.54
CA ARG A 57 23.10 -10.60 24.70
C ARG A 57 22.94 -9.58 25.83
N THR A 58 24.05 -9.05 26.35
CA THR A 58 24.02 -8.13 27.51
C THR A 58 23.40 -6.77 27.17
N ALA A 59 23.62 -6.31 25.94
CA ALA A 59 23.13 -5.03 25.41
C ALA A 59 21.69 -5.10 24.86
N ASP A 60 21.02 -6.24 25.00
CA ASP A 60 19.64 -6.37 24.54
C ASP A 60 18.70 -5.53 25.38
N ILE A 61 17.66 -4.99 24.75
CA ILE A 61 16.62 -4.23 25.43
C ILE A 61 15.92 -5.12 26.46
N ALA A 62 15.80 -4.64 27.70
CA ALA A 62 15.02 -5.26 28.76
C ALA A 62 13.80 -4.39 29.08
N ASP A 63 14.00 -3.13 29.44
CA ASP A 63 12.89 -2.22 29.76
C ASP A 63 12.80 -1.12 28.70
N TYR A 64 11.60 -0.86 28.21
CA TYR A 64 11.37 0.10 27.15
C TYR A 64 10.16 0.99 27.41
N ARG A 65 10.19 2.15 26.75
CA ARG A 65 9.05 3.04 26.58
C ARG A 65 8.95 3.41 25.11
N LEU A 66 7.76 3.25 24.54
CA LEU A 66 7.43 3.63 23.18
C LEU A 66 6.55 4.88 23.25
N GLU A 67 6.94 5.93 22.53
CA GLU A 67 6.26 7.22 22.53
C GLU A 67 5.98 7.67 21.09
N GLY A 68 4.88 8.38 20.89
CA GLY A 68 4.44 8.89 19.59
C GLY A 68 4.42 10.42 19.58
N SER A 69 4.64 11.02 18.42
CA SER A 69 4.50 12.46 18.22
C SER A 69 4.06 12.79 16.79
N VAL A 70 3.24 13.82 16.64
CA VAL A 70 2.83 14.36 15.34
C VAL A 70 3.79 15.45 14.85
N ASP A 71 4.35 16.24 15.78
CA ASP A 71 5.14 17.45 15.53
C ASP A 71 6.65 17.29 15.81
N GLY A 72 7.06 16.22 16.48
CA GLY A 72 8.43 15.96 16.92
C GLY A 72 8.79 16.62 18.25
N ASN A 73 7.89 17.41 18.83
CA ASN A 73 8.11 18.21 20.04
C ASN A 73 7.28 17.68 21.21
N THR A 74 6.01 17.39 20.96
CA THR A 74 5.05 16.91 21.95
C THR A 74 4.91 15.41 21.83
N TRP A 75 5.21 14.68 22.92
CA TRP A 75 5.25 13.22 22.93
C TRP A 75 4.15 12.66 23.84
N PHE A 76 3.46 11.62 23.37
CA PHE A 76 2.49 10.85 24.17
C PHE A 76 2.97 9.41 24.32
N LEU A 77 2.66 8.79 25.45
CA LEU A 77 3.00 7.40 25.72
C LEU A 77 2.17 6.48 24.82
N ILE A 78 2.84 5.60 24.08
CA ILE A 78 2.21 4.54 23.30
C ILE A 78 2.07 3.28 24.13
N LYS A 79 3.19 2.83 24.68
CA LYS A 79 3.30 1.61 25.47
C LYS A 79 4.59 1.64 26.27
N GLU A 80 4.60 1.00 27.42
CA GLU A 80 5.82 0.70 28.17
C GLU A 80 5.79 -0.75 28.63
N GLY A 81 6.95 -1.32 28.90
CA GLY A 81 7.01 -2.69 29.38
C GLY A 81 8.42 -3.24 29.50
N ASN A 82 8.46 -4.52 29.83
CA ASN A 82 9.66 -5.32 29.90
C ASN A 82 9.65 -6.40 28.80
N LEU A 83 10.84 -6.73 28.32
CA LEU A 83 11.12 -7.83 27.40
C LEU A 83 11.92 -8.89 28.16
N PRO A 84 11.53 -10.18 28.07
CA PRO A 84 12.33 -11.26 28.65
C PRO A 84 13.70 -11.33 27.98
N ARG A 85 14.65 -11.96 28.66
CA ARG A 85 15.88 -12.41 28.01
C ARG A 85 15.54 -13.63 27.16
N GLU A 86 15.94 -13.60 25.91
CA GLU A 86 15.52 -14.57 24.90
C GLU A 86 16.68 -15.46 24.45
N ASP A 87 16.38 -16.68 23.98
CA ASP A 87 17.41 -17.64 23.58
C ASP A 87 17.94 -17.42 22.15
N ASN A 88 17.16 -16.82 21.25
CA ASN A 88 17.55 -16.61 19.84
C ASN A 88 17.43 -15.13 19.41
N PRO A 89 18.56 -14.42 19.19
CA PRO A 89 18.58 -13.02 18.74
C PRO A 89 18.22 -12.84 17.26
N ALA A 90 18.31 -13.88 16.43
CA ALA A 90 18.15 -13.79 14.98
C ALA A 90 16.68 -13.82 14.52
N ILE A 91 15.72 -13.67 15.44
CA ILE A 91 14.29 -13.72 15.16
C ILE A 91 13.67 -12.37 15.45
N TRP A 92 12.87 -11.88 14.49
CA TRP A 92 12.11 -10.64 14.65
C TRP A 92 11.26 -10.66 15.91
N ARG A 93 11.39 -9.60 16.70
CA ARG A 93 10.55 -9.34 17.86
C ARG A 93 9.58 -8.23 17.55
N GLU A 94 8.42 -8.27 18.19
CA GLU A 94 7.37 -7.30 18.00
C GLU A 94 6.89 -6.77 19.36
N ILE A 95 6.71 -5.45 19.41
CA ILE A 95 5.93 -4.79 20.46
C ILE A 95 4.67 -4.27 19.77
N SER A 96 3.59 -5.05 19.87
CA SER A 96 2.29 -4.67 19.31
C SER A 96 1.54 -3.72 20.25
N VAL A 97 0.77 -2.81 19.68
CA VAL A 97 -0.04 -1.82 20.38
C VAL A 97 -1.51 -2.17 20.14
N GLU A 98 -2.28 -2.32 21.21
CA GLU A 98 -3.69 -2.65 21.10
C GLU A 98 -4.49 -1.46 20.55
N LYS A 99 -4.88 -1.58 19.27
CA LYS A 99 -5.98 -1.00 18.47
C LYS A 99 -6.50 0.44 18.69
N ALA A 100 -6.15 1.17 19.74
CA ALA A 100 -6.64 2.52 19.98
C ALA A 100 -5.79 3.56 19.22
N ALA A 101 -5.95 3.62 17.89
CA ALA A 101 -5.69 4.78 17.01
C ALA A 101 -4.58 5.76 17.45
N GLN A 102 -3.37 5.26 17.67
CA GLN A 102 -2.25 6.11 18.06
C GLN A 102 -1.58 6.66 16.80
N SER A 103 -2.17 7.74 16.30
CA SER A 103 -1.64 8.45 15.14
C SER A 103 -0.39 9.23 15.48
N ALA A 104 0.74 8.87 14.86
CA ALA A 104 2.00 9.57 15.03
C ALA A 104 2.74 9.65 13.70
N ARG A 105 3.55 10.70 13.54
CA ARG A 105 4.56 10.77 12.47
C ARG A 105 5.90 10.25 12.99
N TYR A 106 6.28 10.65 14.20
CA TYR A 106 7.51 10.26 14.86
C TYR A 106 7.22 9.21 15.93
N VAL A 107 7.98 8.12 15.91
CA VAL A 107 7.92 7.07 16.93
C VAL A 107 9.26 7.01 17.64
N LYS A 108 9.25 7.14 18.97
CA LYS A 108 10.43 7.11 19.82
C LYS A 108 10.46 5.83 20.62
N LEU A 109 11.48 5.00 20.37
CA LEU A 109 11.83 3.87 21.23
C LEU A 109 12.86 4.34 22.24
N THR A 110 12.45 4.44 23.50
CA THR A 110 13.30 4.77 24.63
C THR A 110 13.69 3.47 25.35
N VAL A 111 14.98 3.18 25.43
CA VAL A 111 15.55 2.05 26.18
C VAL A 111 15.89 2.52 27.59
N LEU A 112 15.15 2.00 28.57
CA LEU A 112 15.29 2.33 29.98
C LEU A 112 16.35 1.45 30.64
N LYS A 113 16.46 0.18 30.21
CA LYS A 113 17.38 -0.81 30.76
C LYS A 113 17.73 -1.88 29.73
N ASN A 114 18.96 -2.37 29.76
CA ASN A 114 19.37 -3.56 29.02
C ASN A 114 19.36 -4.83 29.90
N GLN A 115 19.56 -6.00 29.28
CA GLN A 115 19.51 -7.29 29.99
C GLN A 115 20.62 -7.49 31.04
N SER A 116 21.69 -6.69 31.02
CA SER A 116 22.74 -6.70 32.05
C SER A 116 22.68 -5.56 33.05
N GLY A 117 21.70 -4.65 32.94
CA GLY A 117 21.63 -3.40 33.73
C GLY A 117 22.67 -2.33 33.33
N GLY A 118 23.36 -2.50 32.21
CA GLY A 118 24.33 -1.53 31.67
C GLY A 118 23.67 -0.36 30.95
N PRO A 119 24.36 0.79 30.82
CA PRO A 119 23.79 2.00 30.25
C PRO A 119 23.99 2.07 28.73
N PHE A 120 23.71 0.99 28.00
CA PHE A 120 23.86 0.92 26.55
C PHE A 120 22.96 -0.15 25.95
N PHE A 121 22.68 -0.06 24.66
CA PHE A 121 21.89 -1.06 23.95
C PHE A 121 22.35 -1.24 22.50
N VAL A 122 21.95 -2.37 21.93
CA VAL A 122 22.26 -2.78 20.56
C VAL A 122 21.00 -3.28 19.86
N LEU A 123 20.84 -2.90 18.59
CA LEU A 123 19.81 -3.41 17.69
C LEU A 123 20.42 -3.66 16.31
N ALA A 124 20.05 -4.77 15.68
CA ALA A 124 20.35 -5.02 14.27
C ALA A 124 19.38 -4.24 13.39
N GLU A 125 18.07 -4.37 13.64
CA GLU A 125 17.04 -3.76 12.82
C GLU A 125 15.95 -3.12 13.68
N LEU A 126 15.33 -2.05 13.18
CA LEU A 126 14.15 -1.43 13.77
C LEU A 126 13.17 -1.00 12.68
N ARG A 127 11.90 -1.36 12.83
CA ARG A 127 10.80 -0.93 11.96
C ARG A 127 9.61 -0.49 12.80
N VAL A 128 8.93 0.55 12.34
CA VAL A 128 7.62 0.94 12.84
C VAL A 128 6.56 0.15 12.07
N LEU A 129 5.60 -0.41 12.81
CA LEU A 129 4.44 -1.09 12.24
C LEU A 129 3.28 -0.10 12.17
N THR A 130 2.59 -0.12 11.04
CA THR A 130 1.44 0.75 10.78
C THR A 130 0.31 -0.03 10.14
N GLU A 131 -0.92 0.40 10.38
CA GLU A 131 -2.09 0.04 9.58
C GLU A 131 -2.06 0.86 8.28
N GLU A 132 -1.43 0.34 7.24
CA GLU A 132 -1.53 0.90 5.89
C GLU A 132 -2.08 -0.18 4.96
N VAL A 133 -3.19 0.13 4.30
CA VAL A 133 -3.73 -0.72 3.25
C VAL A 133 -2.77 -0.61 2.08
N LYS A 134 -2.12 -1.73 1.73
CA LYS A 134 -1.20 -1.74 0.59
C LYS A 134 -1.98 -1.45 -0.69
N PRO A 135 -1.48 -0.56 -1.56
CA PRO A 135 -2.10 -0.32 -2.85
C PRO A 135 -2.01 -1.56 -3.74
N ALA A 136 -2.88 -1.62 -4.76
CA ALA A 136 -2.81 -2.65 -5.80
C ALA A 136 -1.45 -2.61 -6.52
N GLU A 137 -0.96 -3.78 -6.93
CA GLU A 137 0.27 -3.92 -7.70
C GLU A 137 -0.03 -4.22 -9.17
N ASN A 138 0.95 -4.01 -10.05
CA ASN A 138 0.86 -4.32 -11.49
C ASN A 138 -0.38 -3.73 -12.17
N VAL A 139 -0.74 -2.50 -11.79
CA VAL A 139 -1.86 -1.76 -12.37
C VAL A 139 -1.54 -1.39 -13.82
N GLY A 140 -2.40 -1.78 -14.74
CA GLY A 140 -2.25 -1.51 -16.16
C GLY A 140 -3.60 -1.39 -16.88
N ALA A 141 -3.52 -1.02 -18.16
CA ALA A 141 -4.69 -0.84 -19.00
C ALA A 141 -4.41 -1.27 -20.45
N ASP A 142 -5.35 -1.98 -21.04
CA ASP A 142 -5.36 -2.34 -22.46
C ASP A 142 -6.61 -1.80 -23.14
N CYS A 143 -6.46 -1.20 -24.33
CA CYS A 143 -7.63 -0.87 -25.14
C CYS A 143 -8.23 -2.15 -25.74
N VAL A 144 -9.54 -2.37 -25.53
CA VAL A 144 -10.28 -3.47 -26.17
C VAL A 144 -10.73 -3.04 -27.56
N ASP A 145 -11.20 -1.80 -27.69
CA ASP A 145 -11.52 -1.12 -28.95
C ASP A 145 -11.52 0.42 -28.75
N ASP A 146 -12.06 1.17 -29.69
CA ASP A 146 -12.14 2.65 -29.65
C ASP A 146 -13.10 3.20 -28.58
N ARG A 147 -13.88 2.34 -27.91
CA ARG A 147 -14.90 2.71 -26.91
C ARG A 147 -14.84 1.92 -25.61
N ARG A 148 -13.92 0.96 -25.52
CA ARG A 148 -13.77 0.07 -24.37
C ARG A 148 -12.30 -0.14 -24.05
N ALA A 149 -11.99 -0.20 -22.77
CA ALA A 149 -10.68 -0.54 -22.27
C ALA A 149 -10.81 -1.46 -21.06
N ARG A 150 -9.81 -2.30 -20.84
CA ARG A 150 -9.68 -3.15 -19.67
C ARG A 150 -8.63 -2.54 -18.76
N LEU A 151 -9.00 -2.24 -17.52
CA LEU A 151 -8.04 -2.04 -16.44
C LEU A 151 -7.75 -3.39 -15.80
N TYR A 152 -6.51 -3.62 -15.39
CA TYR A 152 -6.11 -4.83 -14.67
C TYR A 152 -5.11 -4.52 -13.56
N TRP A 153 -5.12 -5.33 -12.50
CA TRP A 153 -4.20 -5.20 -11.36
C TRP A 153 -4.10 -6.50 -10.56
N GLN A 154 -3.18 -6.55 -9.61
CA GLN A 154 -2.95 -7.71 -8.75
C GLN A 154 -2.97 -7.31 -7.28
N ASP A 155 -3.28 -8.30 -6.43
CA ASP A 155 -3.09 -8.15 -4.98
C ASP A 155 -1.62 -7.83 -4.67
N PRO A 156 -1.35 -6.92 -3.71
CA PRO A 156 0.01 -6.66 -3.27
C PRO A 156 0.60 -7.87 -2.54
N VAL A 157 1.92 -8.01 -2.58
CA VAL A 157 2.60 -9.06 -1.81
C VAL A 157 2.53 -8.72 -0.31
N MET A 158 1.76 -9.50 0.45
CA MET A 158 1.56 -9.30 1.88
C MET A 158 2.69 -9.94 2.70
N ILE A 159 3.79 -9.22 2.92
CA ILE A 159 4.85 -9.62 3.86
C ILE A 159 4.80 -8.73 5.09
N GLY A 160 4.35 -9.28 6.22
CA GLY A 160 4.43 -8.64 7.55
C GLY A 160 3.68 -7.31 7.68
N VAL A 161 2.51 -7.18 7.05
CA VAL A 161 1.65 -5.99 7.13
C VAL A 161 0.28 -6.39 7.69
N ALA A 162 -0.22 -5.63 8.67
CA ALA A 162 -1.60 -5.69 9.13
C ALA A 162 -2.45 -4.73 8.29
N GLY A 163 -3.58 -5.20 7.76
CA GLY A 163 -4.46 -4.44 6.86
C GLY A 163 -4.56 -5.10 5.49
N GLU A 164 -5.18 -6.27 5.43
CA GLU A 164 -5.53 -6.88 4.14
C GLU A 164 -6.65 -6.08 3.49
N ALA A 165 -6.45 -5.72 2.21
CA ALA A 165 -7.56 -5.22 1.42
C ALA A 165 -8.69 -6.27 1.41
N VAL A 166 -9.93 -5.80 1.39
CA VAL A 166 -11.14 -6.60 1.18
C VAL A 166 -11.93 -6.10 -0.03
N LYS A 167 -11.65 -4.89 -0.54
CA LYS A 167 -12.21 -4.35 -1.79
C LYS A 167 -11.19 -3.53 -2.58
N TYR A 168 -11.49 -3.34 -3.87
CA TYR A 168 -10.84 -2.37 -4.75
C TYR A 168 -11.87 -1.41 -5.34
N HIS A 169 -11.55 -0.12 -5.37
CA HIS A 169 -12.30 0.92 -6.04
C HIS A 169 -11.59 1.35 -7.31
N VAL A 170 -12.35 1.42 -8.41
CA VAL A 170 -11.93 2.03 -9.66
C VAL A 170 -12.43 3.47 -9.65
N MET A 171 -11.52 4.42 -9.73
CA MET A 171 -11.82 5.85 -9.65
C MET A 171 -11.53 6.59 -10.94
N GLN A 172 -12.33 7.60 -11.24
CA GLN A 172 -12.07 8.62 -12.26
C GLN A 172 -12.10 9.99 -11.58
N GLY A 173 -10.92 10.61 -11.41
CA GLY A 173 -10.77 11.71 -10.46
C GLY A 173 -11.20 11.25 -9.06
N ASP A 174 -12.07 12.01 -8.40
CA ASP A 174 -12.57 11.71 -7.06
C ASP A 174 -13.83 10.82 -7.03
N THR A 175 -14.30 10.37 -8.20
CA THR A 175 -15.53 9.59 -8.32
C THR A 175 -15.23 8.10 -8.42
N VAL A 176 -15.84 7.30 -7.55
CA VAL A 176 -15.85 5.83 -7.66
C VAL A 176 -16.81 5.43 -8.78
N ILE A 177 -16.27 4.77 -9.80
CA ILE A 177 -17.06 4.26 -10.94
C ILE A 177 -17.26 2.75 -10.88
N GLY A 178 -16.50 2.04 -10.04
CA GLY A 178 -16.65 0.62 -9.81
C GLY A 178 -16.05 0.18 -8.47
N THR A 179 -16.63 -0.86 -7.89
CA THR A 179 -16.11 -1.50 -6.66
C THR A 179 -16.09 -3.01 -6.87
N LEU A 180 -14.96 -3.64 -6.56
CA LEU A 180 -14.74 -5.07 -6.69
C LEU A 180 -14.40 -5.64 -5.32
N MET A 181 -15.08 -6.71 -4.92
CA MET A 181 -14.70 -7.46 -3.73
C MET A 181 -13.40 -8.22 -4.01
N ARG A 182 -12.45 -8.16 -3.08
CA ARG A 182 -11.18 -8.89 -3.18
C ARG A 182 -11.44 -10.39 -3.06
N ALA A 183 -10.78 -11.17 -3.91
CA ALA A 183 -10.74 -12.63 -3.83
C ALA A 183 -9.27 -13.07 -3.82
N PRO A 184 -8.80 -13.85 -2.81
CA PRO A 184 -7.38 -14.16 -2.67
C PRO A 184 -6.76 -14.77 -3.94
N GLY A 185 -5.58 -14.26 -4.34
CA GLY A 185 -4.78 -14.79 -5.46
C GLY A 185 -5.19 -14.31 -6.85
N GLY A 186 -6.07 -13.30 -6.94
CA GLY A 186 -6.63 -12.83 -8.21
C GLY A 186 -5.75 -11.85 -8.98
N LEU A 187 -5.66 -12.06 -10.29
CA LEU A 187 -5.61 -10.97 -11.26
C LEU A 187 -7.02 -10.38 -11.34
N TYR A 188 -7.13 -9.07 -11.13
CA TYR A 188 -8.40 -8.35 -11.19
C TYR A 188 -8.50 -7.61 -12.51
N GLU A 189 -9.73 -7.51 -13.03
CA GLU A 189 -10.01 -6.80 -14.27
C GLU A 189 -11.28 -5.95 -14.14
N TYR A 190 -11.30 -4.78 -14.79
CA TYR A 190 -12.49 -3.94 -14.91
C TYR A 190 -12.63 -3.41 -16.34
N ILE A 191 -13.79 -3.63 -16.96
CA ILE A 191 -14.06 -3.18 -18.34
C ILE A 191 -14.75 -1.82 -18.32
N LEU A 192 -14.01 -0.81 -18.74
CA LEU A 192 -14.51 0.52 -19.07
C LEU A 192 -15.30 0.45 -20.37
N LYS A 193 -16.45 1.13 -20.40
CA LYS A 193 -17.35 1.18 -21.56
C LYS A 193 -17.77 2.63 -21.84
N GLY A 194 -18.16 2.89 -23.08
CA GLY A 194 -18.69 4.20 -23.47
C GLY A 194 -17.61 5.28 -23.59
N LEU A 195 -16.35 4.89 -23.81
CA LEU A 195 -15.26 5.83 -24.04
C LEU A 195 -15.42 6.50 -25.41
N ALA A 196 -14.97 7.75 -25.52
CA ALA A 196 -14.77 8.43 -26.78
C ALA A 196 -13.48 7.94 -27.47
N PRO A 197 -13.47 7.76 -28.80
CA PRO A 197 -12.26 7.49 -29.60
C PRO A 197 -11.24 8.62 -29.53
N ASP A 198 -9.96 8.30 -29.76
CA ASP A 198 -8.83 9.24 -29.78
C ASP A 198 -8.71 10.14 -28.53
N LYS A 199 -9.11 9.65 -27.36
CA LYS A 199 -9.14 10.42 -26.11
C LYS A 199 -8.28 9.77 -25.04
N GLU A 200 -7.52 10.61 -24.34
CA GLU A 200 -6.76 10.21 -23.16
C GLU A 200 -7.66 10.12 -21.94
N TYR A 201 -7.40 9.08 -21.13
CA TYR A 201 -8.05 8.87 -19.85
C TYR A 201 -7.02 8.51 -18.79
N THR A 202 -7.30 8.96 -17.57
CA THR A 202 -6.60 8.57 -16.36
C THR A 202 -7.61 8.01 -15.37
N TYR A 203 -7.29 6.84 -14.81
CA TYR A 203 -8.06 6.18 -13.76
C TYR A 203 -7.13 5.80 -12.62
N ALA A 204 -7.69 5.55 -11.44
CA ALA A 204 -6.93 5.07 -10.29
C ALA A 204 -7.56 3.82 -9.68
N ILE A 205 -6.72 2.92 -9.17
CA ILE A 205 -7.13 1.79 -8.33
C ILE A 205 -6.78 2.12 -6.88
N VAL A 206 -7.77 1.99 -5.99
CA VAL A 206 -7.63 2.21 -4.54
C VAL A 206 -8.09 0.96 -3.80
N ALA A 207 -7.29 0.44 -2.88
CA ALA A 207 -7.66 -0.70 -2.05
C ALA A 207 -8.35 -0.23 -0.76
N GLU A 208 -9.33 -0.98 -0.26
CA GLU A 208 -10.04 -0.73 1.01
C GLU A 208 -9.92 -1.96 1.92
N ASP A 209 -9.60 -1.79 3.21
CA ASP A 209 -9.60 -2.87 4.23
C ASP A 209 -10.98 -3.08 4.90
N GLU A 210 -11.08 -4.05 5.82
CA GLU A 210 -12.34 -4.36 6.52
C GLU A 210 -12.86 -3.21 7.40
N ASP A 211 -11.96 -2.35 7.87
CA ASP A 211 -12.30 -1.18 8.69
C ASP A 211 -12.61 0.06 7.81
N GLY A 212 -12.60 -0.07 6.48
CA GLY A 212 -12.91 1.00 5.53
C GLY A 212 -11.75 1.97 5.27
N ARG A 213 -10.52 1.64 5.66
CA ARG A 213 -9.34 2.46 5.36
C ARG A 213 -8.93 2.28 3.90
N LEU A 214 -8.42 3.35 3.29
CA LEU A 214 -8.05 3.36 1.88
C LEU A 214 -6.53 3.39 1.68
N SER A 215 -6.05 2.71 0.64
CA SER A 215 -4.66 2.82 0.18
C SER A 215 -4.41 4.16 -0.51
N ALA A 216 -3.13 4.46 -0.77
CA ALA A 216 -2.81 5.45 -1.81
C ALA A 216 -3.37 4.99 -3.18
N PRO A 217 -3.83 5.92 -4.04
CA PRO A 217 -4.28 5.60 -5.38
C PRO A 217 -3.10 5.19 -6.27
N VAL A 218 -3.32 4.20 -7.14
CA VAL A 218 -2.38 3.86 -8.20
C VAL A 218 -3.00 4.23 -9.54
N GLU A 219 -2.43 5.24 -10.17
CA GLU A 219 -2.94 5.78 -11.43
C GLU A 219 -2.48 4.97 -12.64
N VAL A 220 -3.34 4.89 -13.63
CA VAL A 220 -3.07 4.35 -14.96
C VAL A 220 -3.69 5.25 -16.01
N SER A 221 -2.91 5.56 -17.04
CA SER A 221 -3.35 6.38 -18.18
C SER A 221 -3.23 5.63 -19.48
N PHE A 222 -4.19 5.82 -20.37
CA PHE A 222 -4.18 5.25 -21.71
C PHE A 222 -4.94 6.16 -22.69
N LYS A 223 -4.68 6.00 -23.99
CA LYS A 223 -5.39 6.71 -25.06
C LYS A 223 -6.18 5.72 -25.91
N THR A 224 -7.48 5.97 -26.09
CA THR A 224 -8.29 5.13 -26.98
C THR A 224 -7.85 5.29 -28.43
N PRO A 225 -7.89 4.23 -29.25
CA PRO A 225 -7.62 4.34 -30.68
C PRO A 225 -8.56 5.32 -31.40
N SER A 226 -8.11 5.88 -32.51
CA SER A 226 -8.98 6.64 -33.41
C SER A 226 -10.01 5.72 -34.07
N ARG A 227 -11.22 6.23 -34.30
CA ARG A 227 -12.27 5.45 -34.95
C ARG A 227 -11.94 5.23 -36.42
N THR A 228 -11.74 3.98 -36.83
CA THR A 228 -11.63 3.63 -38.24
C THR A 228 -13.01 3.69 -38.89
N VAL A 229 -13.29 4.74 -39.67
CA VAL A 229 -14.45 4.78 -40.56
C VAL A 229 -14.07 4.04 -41.83
N THR A 230 -14.39 2.76 -41.91
CA THR A 230 -14.33 2.05 -43.20
C THR A 230 -15.53 2.51 -44.01
N ASN A 231 -15.29 3.33 -45.04
CA ASN A 231 -16.32 3.61 -46.05
C ASN A 231 -16.80 2.28 -46.63
N PRO A 232 -18.12 2.07 -46.79
CA PRO A 232 -18.62 0.90 -47.51
C PRO A 232 -18.01 0.91 -48.93
N PRO A 233 -17.72 -0.26 -49.52
CA PRO A 233 -17.22 -0.30 -50.88
C PRO A 233 -18.22 0.43 -51.78
N VAL A 234 -17.73 1.44 -52.50
CA VAL A 234 -18.51 2.10 -53.55
C VAL A 234 -18.82 1.01 -54.57
N ILE A 235 -20.06 0.52 -54.59
CA ILE A 235 -20.55 -0.34 -55.67
C ILE A 235 -20.68 0.56 -56.89
N GLY A 236 -19.58 0.66 -57.65
CA GLY A 236 -19.57 1.28 -58.96
C GLY A 236 -20.50 0.48 -59.88
N GLY A 237 -21.59 1.10 -60.30
CA GLY A 237 -22.50 0.54 -61.29
C GLY A 237 -21.77 0.27 -62.61
N GLY A 238 -21.61 -1.01 -62.93
CA GLY A 238 -21.10 -1.49 -64.21
C GLY A 238 -21.83 -2.78 -64.56
N SER A 239 -22.78 -2.68 -65.48
CA SER A 239 -23.58 -3.79 -66.00
C SER A 239 -22.71 -4.77 -66.80
N SER A 240 -22.65 -6.04 -66.39
CA SER A 240 -22.83 -7.17 -67.30
C SER A 240 -23.01 -8.49 -66.53
N ALA A 241 -23.91 -9.31 -67.05
CA ALA A 241 -24.40 -10.56 -66.49
C ALA A 241 -23.35 -11.69 -66.51
N HIS A 242 -23.49 -12.67 -65.61
CA HIS A 242 -23.69 -14.08 -65.96
C HIS A 242 -24.02 -14.91 -64.70
N SER A 243 -25.20 -15.56 -64.73
CA SER A 243 -25.57 -16.90 -64.22
C SER A 243 -24.88 -17.44 -62.95
N SER A 244 -25.56 -18.00 -61.95
CA SER A 244 -26.86 -18.70 -61.97
C SER A 244 -27.23 -19.17 -60.55
N SER A 245 -28.54 -19.15 -60.25
CA SER A 245 -29.35 -20.14 -59.48
C SER A 245 -28.84 -20.59 -58.09
N ALA A 246 -29.63 -20.69 -57.02
CA ALA A 246 -31.09 -20.73 -56.90
C ALA A 246 -31.49 -20.73 -55.41
N LEU A 247 -32.68 -20.16 -55.14
CA LEU A 247 -33.76 -20.57 -54.19
C LEU A 247 -33.40 -20.96 -52.74
N SER A 248 -34.18 -20.67 -51.70
CA SER A 248 -35.41 -19.93 -51.44
C SER A 248 -35.50 -19.89 -49.91
N ALA A 249 -35.72 -18.72 -49.30
CA ALA A 249 -36.97 -18.33 -48.63
C ALA A 249 -37.53 -19.33 -47.60
N LEU A 250 -37.75 -18.88 -46.36
CA LEU A 250 -39.08 -18.45 -45.90
C LEU A 250 -39.05 -17.87 -44.46
N THR A 251 -39.59 -16.64 -44.34
CA THR A 251 -40.58 -16.14 -43.33
C THR A 251 -40.34 -16.40 -41.83
N GLY A 252 -40.57 -15.49 -40.88
CA GLY A 252 -41.36 -14.26 -40.79
C GLY A 252 -41.73 -14.11 -39.29
N SER A 253 -41.67 -12.92 -38.70
CA SER A 253 -42.86 -12.19 -38.18
C SER A 253 -42.48 -11.47 -36.87
N ALA A 254 -43.20 -10.40 -36.59
CA ALA A 254 -42.91 -9.30 -35.68
C ALA A 254 -43.51 -9.42 -34.25
N GLY A 255 -43.12 -8.49 -33.38
CA GLY A 255 -43.82 -8.08 -32.14
C GLY A 255 -43.14 -8.56 -30.86
N LYS A 256 -43.04 -7.83 -29.74
CA LYS A 256 -43.64 -6.58 -29.25
C LYS A 256 -42.84 -6.09 -28.01
N GLU A 257 -42.85 -4.76 -27.82
CA GLU A 257 -43.03 -3.99 -26.57
C GLU A 257 -42.26 -4.30 -25.25
N ASN A 258 -41.71 -3.21 -24.69
CA ASN A 258 -41.13 -2.91 -23.35
C ASN A 258 -42.24 -2.96 -22.23
N PRO A 259 -42.07 -2.72 -20.88
CA PRO A 259 -41.01 -1.96 -20.17
C PRO A 259 -40.70 -2.27 -18.65
N ARG A 260 -39.81 -1.42 -18.04
CA ARG A 260 -39.64 -1.05 -16.58
C ARG A 260 -38.89 -2.05 -15.65
N THR A 261 -38.10 -1.70 -14.60
CA THR A 261 -37.71 -0.48 -13.86
C THR A 261 -36.65 -0.81 -12.79
N GLY A 262 -35.88 0.20 -12.34
CA GLY A 262 -35.34 0.33 -10.96
C GLY A 262 -33.83 0.05 -10.82
N GLY A 263 -33.01 0.88 -10.17
CA GLY A 263 -33.19 2.14 -9.47
C GLY A 263 -31.78 2.70 -9.17
N ALA A 264 -31.61 4.01 -9.28
CA ALA A 264 -30.35 4.68 -8.96
C ALA A 264 -30.26 4.90 -7.43
N THR A 265 -29.15 4.48 -6.82
CA THR A 265 -28.71 4.93 -5.50
C THR A 265 -27.65 6.03 -5.66
N PRO A 266 -27.56 6.99 -4.73
CA PRO A 266 -26.68 8.15 -4.89
C PRO A 266 -25.21 7.76 -4.66
N ALA A 267 -24.33 8.28 -5.51
CA ALA A 267 -22.88 8.15 -5.36
C ALA A 267 -22.44 8.90 -4.09
N ALA A 268 -21.80 8.19 -3.16
CA ALA A 268 -21.14 8.79 -2.01
C ALA A 268 -19.87 9.50 -2.50
N SER A 269 -19.78 10.82 -2.26
CA SER A 269 -18.56 11.60 -2.47
C SER A 269 -17.53 11.19 -1.42
N LEU A 270 -16.40 10.64 -1.85
CA LEU A 270 -15.27 10.37 -0.95
C LEU A 270 -14.49 11.68 -0.66
N PRO A 271 -13.92 11.82 0.54
CA PRO A 271 -13.08 12.97 0.87
C PRO A 271 -11.74 12.88 0.14
N LEU A 272 -11.29 14.05 -0.34
CA LEU A 272 -10.03 14.27 -1.05
C LEU A 272 -8.83 13.97 -0.14
N LEU A 273 -8.13 12.85 -0.35
CA LEU A 273 -6.81 12.59 0.27
C LEU A 273 -5.73 12.55 -0.81
N LEU A 274 -4.97 13.65 -0.88
CA LEU A 274 -3.76 13.76 -1.69
C LEU A 274 -2.65 12.94 -1.01
N ALA A 275 -2.35 11.73 -1.50
CA ALA A 275 -1.27 10.90 -0.97
C ALA A 275 -0.25 10.56 -2.07
N ALA A 276 0.84 11.33 -2.10
CA ALA A 276 2.06 10.95 -2.79
C ALA A 276 2.65 9.70 -2.12
N SER A 277 2.88 8.65 -2.90
CA SER A 277 3.45 7.38 -2.43
C SER A 277 4.95 7.35 -2.72
N LEU A 278 5.76 7.35 -1.66
CA LEU A 278 7.20 7.08 -1.74
C LEU A 278 7.55 6.09 -0.64
N ALA A 279 8.22 4.99 -1.04
CA ALA A 279 8.71 3.95 -0.15
C ALA A 279 9.54 4.58 0.98
N LEU A 280 9.14 4.31 2.22
CA LEU A 280 9.68 4.95 3.40
C LEU A 280 10.99 4.27 3.83
N VAL A 281 12.13 4.86 3.47
CA VAL A 281 13.36 4.73 4.25
C VAL A 281 13.22 5.69 5.42
N ALA A 282 12.95 5.16 6.62
CA ALA A 282 12.79 6.00 7.78
C ALA A 282 14.15 6.60 8.19
N LEU A 283 14.26 7.93 8.16
CA LEU A 283 15.46 8.63 8.59
C LEU A 283 15.50 8.61 10.12
N VAL A 284 16.39 7.80 10.70
CA VAL A 284 16.67 7.86 12.14
C VAL A 284 17.47 9.14 12.41
N LYS A 285 16.80 10.16 12.96
CA LYS A 285 17.45 11.46 13.22
C LYS A 285 18.27 11.42 14.51
N LYS A 286 19.49 11.94 14.42
CA LYS A 286 20.40 12.24 15.55
C LYS A 286 19.90 13.49 16.27
N HIS A 287 19.32 13.34 17.46
CA HIS A 287 19.18 14.45 18.39
C HIS A 287 20.24 14.32 19.48
N ARG A 288 21.04 15.39 19.61
CA ARG A 288 22.08 15.55 20.65
C ARG A 288 21.43 15.86 21.98
#